data_AF-A0A7W3QRF0-F1
#
_entry.id   AF-A0A7W3QRF0-F1
#
_cell.length_a   1.000
_cell.length_b   1.000
_cell.length_c   1.000
_cell.angle_alpha   90.00
_cell.angle_beta   90.00
_cell.angle_gamma   90.00
#
_symmetry.space_group_name_H-M   'P 1'
#
loop_
_entity.id
_entity.type
_entity.pdbx_description
1 polymer ?
#
loop_
_entity_poly.entity_id
_entity_poly.type
_entity_poly.pdbx_seq_one_letter_code
_entity_poly.pdbx_strand_id
1 'polypeptide(L)'
;MPRYTAADWPALRALGPADAARTVRALCDHVERDDPAYGDGRLVAVGIMMSGGSGGPAEAVLDWLEAAPSAVRAEIACALLRGLWFRDGGARAERLAAACARLEPDGPAAWSLACALFRAGGGTAFHAVTESLAPSQRARLRALLREGDTLLTYAEWRALDILRQPVAELTCTAAALLVEETCERFARAHPEYDADELLSTAAALARRQPLVGDVTLDWLEAAPAPSRLEVGCVLLQSAWAEGVDVPERQVARLLAVCRRLDGELDAGPRYHLAVALEFAAVHHPDRALEEFLAVTAGLPQPIGDMLRARFARR
;
A
#
# COMPACT_ATOMS: atom_id res chain seq x y z
N MET A 1 36.41 2.44 2.07
CA MET A 1 35.69 3.45 2.87
C MET A 1 35.25 2.83 4.20
N PRO A 2 34.89 3.60 5.26
CA PRO A 2 34.38 3.00 6.48
C PRO A 2 33.03 2.30 6.20
N ARG A 3 32.84 1.13 6.82
CA ARG A 3 31.52 0.48 6.88
C ARG A 3 30.70 1.23 7.93
N TYR A 4 29.65 1.91 7.49
CA TYR A 4 28.78 2.63 8.41
C TYR A 4 27.96 1.66 9.25
N THR A 5 27.95 1.93 10.55
CA THR A 5 27.21 1.22 11.59
C THR A 5 26.17 2.14 12.20
N ALA A 6 25.27 1.58 13.02
CA ALA A 6 24.30 2.40 13.76
C ALA A 6 24.96 3.45 14.67
N ALA A 7 26.20 3.20 15.14
CA ALA A 7 26.94 4.14 15.97
C ALA A 7 27.35 5.43 15.21
N ASP A 8 27.42 5.37 13.88
CA ASP A 8 27.79 6.51 13.04
C ASP A 8 26.61 7.47 12.79
N TRP A 9 25.39 7.08 13.19
CA TRP A 9 24.17 7.85 12.96
C TRP A 9 24.24 9.31 13.44
N PRO A 10 24.73 9.63 14.66
CA PRO A 10 24.81 11.02 15.11
C PRO A 10 25.78 11.85 14.26
N ALA A 11 26.90 11.26 13.84
CA ALA A 11 27.92 11.93 13.02
C ALA A 11 27.41 12.20 11.60
N LEU A 12 26.75 11.21 10.98
CA LEU A 12 26.15 11.35 9.66
C LEU A 12 25.02 12.39 9.63
N ARG A 13 24.26 12.53 10.72
CA ARG A 13 23.23 13.57 10.86
C ARG A 13 23.76 14.97 11.07
N ALA A 14 24.93 15.10 11.68
CA ALA A 14 25.56 16.39 11.92
C ALA A 14 26.22 16.98 10.64
N LEU A 15 26.30 16.20 9.56
CA LEU A 15 26.86 16.67 8.29
C LEU A 15 26.02 17.80 7.69
N GLY A 16 26.71 18.84 7.22
CA GLY A 16 26.09 19.85 6.36
C GLY A 16 25.74 19.29 4.98
N PRO A 17 24.90 20.00 4.19
CA PRO A 17 24.41 19.56 2.88
C PRO A 17 25.51 19.10 1.91
N ALA A 18 26.59 19.89 1.80
CA ALA A 18 27.70 19.62 0.91
C ALA A 18 28.51 18.39 1.34
N ASP A 19 28.71 18.21 2.65
CA ASP A 19 29.44 17.06 3.19
C ASP A 19 28.62 15.79 3.07
N ALA A 20 27.32 15.86 3.30
CA ALA A 20 26.41 14.74 3.09
C ALA A 20 26.39 14.30 1.62
N ALA A 21 26.33 15.25 0.67
CA ALA A 21 26.42 14.97 -0.75
C ALA A 21 27.77 14.33 -1.16
N ARG A 22 28.90 14.84 -0.64
CA ARG A 22 30.23 14.26 -0.88
C ARG A 22 30.33 12.85 -0.32
N THR A 23 29.85 12.63 0.90
CA THR A 23 29.84 11.33 1.58
C THR A 23 29.03 10.30 0.80
N VAL A 24 27.85 10.67 0.30
CA VAL A 24 27.02 9.78 -0.51
C VAL A 24 27.66 9.46 -1.85
N ARG A 25 28.22 10.44 -2.58
CA ARG A 25 28.94 10.16 -3.83
C ARG A 25 30.12 9.22 -3.61
N ALA A 26 30.90 9.46 -2.55
CA ALA A 26 32.03 8.59 -2.20
C ALA A 26 31.56 7.16 -1.84
N LEU A 27 30.42 7.03 -1.15
CA LEU A 27 29.82 5.72 -0.86
C LEU A 27 29.38 5.01 -2.15
N CYS A 28 28.69 5.72 -3.06
CA CYS A 28 28.28 5.15 -4.34
C CYS A 28 29.48 4.66 -5.16
N ASP A 29 30.53 5.49 -5.28
CA ASP A 29 31.76 5.12 -6.00
C ASP A 29 32.47 3.91 -5.37
N HIS A 30 32.51 3.85 -4.03
CA HIS A 30 33.14 2.74 -3.31
C HIS A 30 32.37 1.43 -3.47
N VAL A 31 31.04 1.48 -3.35
CA VAL A 31 30.18 0.27 -3.47
C VAL A 31 30.21 -0.25 -4.90
N GLU A 32 30.20 0.65 -5.88
CA GLU A 32 30.32 0.25 -7.29
C GLU A 32 31.66 -0.42 -7.59
N ARG A 33 32.78 0.15 -7.11
CA ARG A 33 34.14 -0.29 -7.54
C ARG A 33 34.78 -1.31 -6.62
N ASP A 34 34.62 -1.16 -5.32
CA ASP A 34 35.47 -1.82 -4.32
C ASP A 34 34.69 -2.80 -3.42
N ASP A 35 33.39 -2.61 -3.20
CA ASP A 35 32.56 -3.51 -2.39
C ASP A 35 31.16 -3.74 -2.99
N PRO A 36 31.02 -4.46 -4.12
CA PRO A 36 29.72 -4.81 -4.69
C PRO A 36 28.85 -5.66 -3.74
N ALA A 37 29.47 -6.29 -2.73
CA ALA A 37 28.80 -7.10 -1.72
C ALA A 37 28.31 -6.28 -0.50
N TYR A 38 28.40 -4.94 -0.55
CA TYR A 38 27.96 -4.05 0.52
C TYR A 38 26.50 -4.32 0.93
N GLY A 39 25.66 -4.65 -0.06
CA GLY A 39 24.33 -5.23 0.13
C GLY A 39 23.22 -4.19 0.31
N ASP A 40 22.06 -4.50 -0.26
CA ASP A 40 20.88 -3.63 -0.35
C ASP A 40 20.43 -3.06 1.00
N GLY A 41 20.25 -3.92 2.01
CA GLY A 41 19.79 -3.49 3.33
C GLY A 41 20.74 -2.53 4.04
N ARG A 42 22.05 -2.61 3.77
CA ARG A 42 23.03 -1.68 4.36
C ARG A 42 22.96 -0.31 3.69
N LEU A 43 22.77 -0.26 2.37
CA LEU A 43 22.56 1.00 1.65
C LEU A 43 21.29 1.72 2.11
N VAL A 44 20.19 0.97 2.26
CA VAL A 44 18.94 1.51 2.81
C VAL A 44 19.16 2.08 4.22
N ALA A 45 19.83 1.34 5.11
CA ALA A 45 20.11 1.80 6.47
C ALA A 45 20.94 3.10 6.50
N VAL A 46 21.96 3.21 5.63
CA VAL A 46 22.74 4.45 5.49
C VAL A 46 21.88 5.61 4.99
N GLY A 47 21.02 5.37 3.99
CA GLY A 47 20.07 6.37 3.53
C GLY A 47 19.15 6.87 4.66
N ILE A 48 18.61 5.95 5.48
CA ILE A 48 17.77 6.31 6.65
C ILE A 48 18.54 7.17 7.64
N MET A 49 19.78 6.82 7.93
CA MET A 49 20.63 7.60 8.85
C MET A 49 20.80 9.05 8.36
N MET A 50 20.90 9.25 7.04
CA MET A 50 21.11 10.55 6.39
C MET A 50 19.82 11.30 6.02
N SER A 51 18.65 10.66 6.11
CA SER A 51 17.33 11.24 5.75
C SER A 51 16.86 12.43 6.59
N GLY A 52 17.60 12.82 7.64
CA GLY A 52 17.24 13.91 8.55
C GLY A 52 17.99 15.23 8.33
N GLY A 53 18.94 15.28 7.38
CA GLY A 53 19.70 16.49 7.07
C GLY A 53 18.98 17.35 6.03
N SER A 54 19.02 18.67 6.17
CA SER A 54 18.38 19.62 5.25
C SER A 54 19.07 19.62 3.87
N GLY A 55 18.61 18.78 2.93
CA GLY A 55 18.87 18.87 1.48
C GLY A 55 20.27 18.45 0.99
N GLY A 56 20.34 17.80 -0.19
CA GLY A 56 21.61 17.52 -0.91
C GLY A 56 21.94 16.04 -1.22
N PRO A 57 21.68 15.05 -0.33
CA PRO A 57 22.14 13.68 -0.55
C PRO A 57 21.39 12.93 -1.65
N ALA A 58 20.06 13.04 -1.71
CA ALA A 58 19.25 12.36 -2.72
C ALA A 58 19.57 12.88 -4.14
N GLU A 59 19.75 14.20 -4.26
CA GLU A 59 20.21 14.84 -5.50
C GLU A 59 21.60 14.34 -5.92
N ALA A 60 22.50 14.19 -4.96
CA ALA A 60 23.84 13.68 -5.24
C ALA A 60 23.83 12.22 -5.75
N VAL A 61 22.89 11.38 -5.29
CA VAL A 61 22.68 10.03 -5.83
C VAL A 61 22.15 10.11 -7.27
N LEU A 62 21.14 10.95 -7.52
CA LEU A 62 20.53 11.10 -8.84
C LEU A 62 21.55 11.64 -9.86
N ASP A 63 22.30 12.69 -9.52
CA ASP A 63 23.36 13.24 -10.36
C ASP A 63 24.46 12.20 -10.64
N TRP A 64 24.80 11.37 -9.65
CA TRP A 64 25.79 10.31 -9.81
C TRP A 64 25.32 9.21 -10.76
N LEU A 65 24.05 8.80 -10.66
CA LEU A 65 23.42 7.86 -11.59
C LEU A 65 23.35 8.46 -13.00
N GLU A 66 22.90 9.70 -13.14
CA GLU A 66 22.74 10.40 -14.42
C GLU A 66 24.09 10.60 -15.13
N ALA A 67 25.19 10.79 -14.39
CA ALA A 67 26.52 11.01 -14.97
C ALA A 67 27.07 9.79 -15.74
N ALA A 68 26.71 8.57 -15.32
CA ALA A 68 27.00 7.35 -16.07
C ALA A 68 26.01 6.26 -15.65
N PRO A 69 24.87 6.13 -16.34
CA PRO A 69 23.85 5.13 -16.00
C PRO A 69 24.33 3.69 -16.25
N SER A 70 24.06 2.78 -15.32
CA SER A 70 24.24 1.33 -15.49
C SER A 70 23.30 0.55 -14.56
N ALA A 71 23.06 -0.74 -14.83
CA ALA A 71 22.20 -1.57 -13.98
C ALA A 71 22.68 -1.63 -12.52
N VAL A 72 24.00 -1.80 -12.32
CA VAL A 72 24.63 -1.80 -10.98
C VAL A 72 24.42 -0.47 -10.27
N ARG A 73 24.62 0.65 -10.97
CA ARG A 73 24.41 1.98 -10.40
C ARG A 73 22.95 2.26 -10.10
N ALA A 74 22.03 1.76 -10.93
CA ALA A 74 20.60 1.85 -10.70
C ALA A 74 20.20 1.10 -9.42
N GLU A 75 20.72 -0.11 -9.18
CA GLU A 75 20.49 -0.86 -7.95
C GLU A 75 21.00 -0.10 -6.71
N ILE A 76 22.24 0.40 -6.76
CA ILE A 76 22.85 1.19 -5.67
C ILE A 76 22.03 2.45 -5.38
N ALA A 77 21.66 3.17 -6.44
CA ALA A 77 20.88 4.40 -6.33
C ALA A 77 19.49 4.12 -5.74
N CYS A 78 18.78 3.10 -6.23
CA CYS A 78 17.47 2.72 -5.73
C CYS A 78 17.52 2.29 -4.25
N ALA A 79 18.56 1.59 -3.82
CA ALA A 79 18.74 1.21 -2.42
C ALA A 79 18.96 2.43 -1.50
N LEU A 80 19.85 3.34 -1.88
CA LEU A 80 20.12 4.56 -1.10
C LEU A 80 18.92 5.49 -1.07
N LEU A 81 18.25 5.69 -2.21
CA LEU A 81 17.09 6.58 -2.32
C LEU A 81 15.89 6.08 -1.51
N ARG A 82 15.68 4.76 -1.40
CA ARG A 82 14.69 4.19 -0.47
C ARG A 82 14.93 4.62 0.97
N GLY A 83 16.18 4.71 1.39
CA GLY A 83 16.53 5.18 2.73
C GLY A 83 16.50 6.71 2.85
N LEU A 84 17.00 7.44 1.86
CA LEU A 84 17.07 8.91 1.89
C LEU A 84 15.68 9.56 1.85
N TRP A 85 14.74 8.95 1.12
CA TRP A 85 13.35 9.41 1.04
C TRP A 85 12.47 8.98 2.21
N PHE A 86 13.05 8.28 3.20
CA PHE A 86 12.35 7.81 4.40
C PHE A 86 11.54 8.91 5.13
N ARG A 87 12.02 10.17 5.12
CA ARG A 87 11.33 11.30 5.76
C ARG A 87 10.61 12.23 4.79
N ASP A 88 11.19 12.47 3.62
CA ASP A 88 10.80 13.58 2.74
C ASP A 88 9.97 13.16 1.52
N GLY A 89 9.67 11.86 1.35
CA GLY A 89 8.63 11.41 0.42
C GLY A 89 8.95 11.60 -1.06
N GLY A 90 10.13 11.17 -1.52
CA GLY A 90 10.29 10.81 -2.92
C GLY A 90 10.43 11.94 -3.94
N ALA A 91 10.76 13.17 -3.51
CA ALA A 91 10.93 14.28 -4.45
C ALA A 91 11.87 13.89 -5.62
N ARG A 92 11.40 14.11 -6.86
CA ARG A 92 12.10 13.79 -8.12
C ARG A 92 12.20 12.30 -8.47
N ALA A 93 11.27 11.46 -8.01
CA ALA A 93 11.11 10.06 -8.46
C ALA A 93 11.10 9.91 -10.00
N GLU A 94 10.50 10.85 -10.72
CA GLU A 94 10.47 10.87 -12.18
C GLU A 94 11.87 11.02 -12.81
N ARG A 95 12.82 11.70 -12.15
CA ARG A 95 14.21 11.73 -12.60
C ARG A 95 14.87 10.36 -12.48
N LEU A 96 14.65 9.66 -11.35
CA LEU A 96 15.13 8.29 -11.17
C LEU A 96 14.58 7.38 -12.27
N ALA A 97 13.27 7.45 -12.53
CA ALA A 97 12.62 6.68 -13.58
C ALA A 97 13.17 6.99 -14.96
N ALA A 98 13.36 8.28 -15.31
CA ALA A 98 13.92 8.69 -16.59
C ALA A 98 15.38 8.25 -16.77
N ALA A 99 16.19 8.29 -15.71
CA ALA A 99 17.58 7.80 -15.74
C ALA A 99 17.62 6.29 -15.96
N CYS A 100 16.74 5.53 -15.31
CA CYS A 100 16.67 4.08 -15.44
C CYS A 100 15.96 3.61 -16.72
N ALA A 101 15.01 4.36 -17.28
CA ALA A 101 14.30 3.96 -18.51
C ALA A 101 15.25 3.76 -19.68
N ARG A 102 16.36 4.52 -19.73
CA ARG A 102 17.41 4.40 -20.76
C ARG A 102 18.24 3.11 -20.65
N LEU A 103 18.11 2.38 -19.54
CA LEU A 103 18.85 1.16 -19.25
C LEU A 103 18.06 -0.11 -19.53
N GLU A 104 16.76 0.00 -19.82
CA GLU A 104 15.84 -1.14 -19.94
C GLU A 104 16.03 -2.17 -18.80
N PRO A 105 15.93 -1.74 -17.51
CA PRO A 105 16.29 -2.58 -16.39
C PRO A 105 15.41 -3.83 -16.36
N ASP A 106 16.05 -4.99 -16.15
CA ASP A 106 15.40 -6.27 -15.93
C ASP A 106 15.76 -6.84 -14.55
N GLY A 107 15.12 -7.95 -14.18
CA GLY A 107 15.52 -8.75 -13.02
C GLY A 107 15.64 -7.94 -11.70
N PRO A 108 16.78 -8.00 -10.99
CA PRO A 108 16.99 -7.30 -9.71
C PRO A 108 16.97 -5.77 -9.80
N ALA A 109 17.42 -5.18 -10.91
CA ALA A 109 17.44 -3.74 -11.10
C ALA A 109 16.03 -3.17 -11.27
N ALA A 110 15.19 -3.83 -12.07
CA ALA A 110 13.79 -3.47 -12.24
C ALA A 110 13.02 -3.58 -10.91
N TRP A 111 13.31 -4.63 -10.14
CA TRP A 111 12.76 -4.83 -8.81
C TRP A 111 13.14 -3.72 -7.82
N SER A 112 14.42 -3.35 -7.79
CA SER A 112 14.93 -2.29 -6.92
C SER A 112 14.33 -0.93 -7.28
N LEU A 113 14.16 -0.66 -8.57
CA LEU A 113 13.49 0.53 -9.09
C LEU A 113 12.01 0.57 -8.68
N ALA A 114 11.28 -0.54 -8.84
CA ALA A 114 9.88 -0.62 -8.41
C ALA A 114 9.73 -0.34 -6.91
N CYS A 115 10.59 -0.91 -6.06
CA CYS A 115 10.59 -0.66 -4.62
C CYS A 115 10.93 0.81 -4.28
N ALA A 116 11.85 1.43 -5.02
CA ALA A 116 12.22 2.83 -4.82
C ALA A 116 11.10 3.80 -5.24
N LEU A 117 10.46 3.55 -6.38
CA LEU A 117 9.33 4.36 -6.86
C LEU A 117 8.08 4.17 -5.99
N PHE A 118 7.85 2.97 -5.46
CA PHE A 118 6.82 2.73 -4.44
C PHE A 118 7.04 3.61 -3.21
N ARG A 119 8.26 3.58 -2.63
CA ARG A 119 8.66 4.42 -1.49
C ARG A 119 8.57 5.92 -1.77
N ALA A 120 8.81 6.31 -3.03
CA ALA A 120 8.72 7.70 -3.46
C ALA A 120 7.26 8.19 -3.65
N GLY A 121 6.30 7.28 -3.54
CA GLY A 121 4.88 7.54 -3.49
C GLY A 121 4.07 7.12 -4.69
N GLY A 122 4.61 6.17 -5.47
CA GLY A 122 3.95 5.65 -6.65
C GLY A 122 3.88 6.68 -7.79
N GLY A 123 2.94 6.50 -8.71
CA GLY A 123 2.76 7.34 -9.89
C GLY A 123 3.04 6.64 -11.22
N THR A 124 2.97 7.40 -12.32
CA THR A 124 3.08 6.89 -13.70
C THR A 124 4.36 6.07 -13.94
N ALA A 125 5.49 6.51 -13.40
CA ALA A 125 6.75 5.78 -13.49
C ALA A 125 6.72 4.44 -12.74
N PHE A 126 6.12 4.39 -11.55
CA PHE A 126 5.95 3.13 -10.80
C PHE A 126 5.09 2.16 -11.59
N HIS A 127 3.97 2.63 -12.17
CA HIS A 127 3.08 1.81 -12.99
C HIS A 127 3.81 1.17 -14.17
N ALA A 128 4.51 1.97 -14.98
CA ALA A 128 5.24 1.48 -16.15
C ALA A 128 6.31 0.43 -15.78
N VAL A 129 7.03 0.63 -14.69
CA VAL A 129 8.07 -0.31 -14.23
C VAL A 129 7.46 -1.60 -13.66
N THR A 130 6.35 -1.51 -12.92
CA THR A 130 5.72 -2.72 -12.36
C THR A 130 5.11 -3.64 -13.40
N GLU A 131 4.66 -3.10 -14.54
CA GLU A 131 4.10 -3.89 -15.64
C GLU A 131 5.15 -4.74 -16.36
N SER A 132 6.41 -4.28 -16.40
CA SER A 132 7.52 -5.02 -17.03
C SER A 132 8.12 -6.12 -16.14
N LEU A 133 7.75 -6.19 -14.85
CA LEU A 133 8.28 -7.18 -13.92
C LEU A 133 7.75 -8.59 -14.18
N ALA A 134 8.62 -9.59 -13.98
CA ALA A 134 8.24 -10.99 -14.03
C ALA A 134 7.10 -11.31 -13.02
N PRO A 135 6.16 -12.23 -13.33
CA PRO A 135 5.03 -12.55 -12.45
C PRO A 135 5.41 -12.89 -11.00
N SER A 136 6.51 -13.60 -10.78
CA SER A 136 7.01 -13.97 -9.44
C SER A 136 7.49 -12.76 -8.63
N GLN A 137 8.11 -11.78 -9.28
CA GLN A 137 8.53 -10.54 -8.65
C GLN A 137 7.33 -9.66 -8.35
N ARG A 138 6.35 -9.56 -9.27
CA ARG A 138 5.07 -8.87 -9.00
C ARG A 138 4.32 -9.49 -7.82
N ALA A 139 4.28 -10.82 -7.73
CA ALA A 139 3.70 -11.52 -6.59
C ALA A 139 4.47 -11.24 -5.28
N ARG A 140 5.80 -11.12 -5.34
CA ARG A 140 6.62 -10.71 -4.20
C ARG A 140 6.38 -9.25 -3.80
N LEU A 141 6.13 -8.34 -4.75
CA LEU A 141 5.75 -6.95 -4.43
C LEU A 141 4.43 -6.93 -3.67
N ARG A 142 3.45 -7.69 -4.18
CA ARG A 142 2.16 -7.90 -3.52
C ARG A 142 2.34 -8.50 -2.12
N ALA A 143 3.22 -9.50 -1.97
CA ALA A 143 3.49 -10.12 -0.67
C ALA A 143 4.17 -9.15 0.32
N LEU A 144 5.12 -8.34 -0.13
CA LEU A 144 5.75 -7.31 0.71
C LEU A 144 4.78 -6.20 1.12
N LEU A 145 3.73 -5.97 0.35
CA LEU A 145 2.63 -5.08 0.75
C LEU A 145 1.75 -5.75 1.81
N ARG A 146 1.56 -7.07 1.73
CA ARG A 146 0.87 -7.86 2.76
C ARG A 146 1.69 -7.98 4.07
N GLU A 147 3.02 -7.98 3.98
CA GLU A 147 3.95 -8.09 5.11
C GLU A 147 4.50 -6.72 5.60
N GLY A 148 4.16 -5.61 4.93
CA GLY A 148 4.89 -4.33 4.95
C GLY A 148 4.76 -3.45 6.19
N ASP A 149 3.91 -3.81 7.13
CA ASP A 149 3.60 -3.00 8.32
C ASP A 149 4.67 -3.00 9.43
N THR A 150 5.81 -3.65 9.24
CA THR A 150 6.95 -3.41 10.14
C THR A 150 7.76 -2.16 9.77
N LEU A 151 7.51 -1.53 8.61
CA LEU A 151 8.41 -0.52 8.05
C LEU A 151 7.73 0.63 7.29
N LEU A 152 6.42 0.84 7.41
CA LEU A 152 5.79 2.02 6.81
C LEU A 152 6.06 3.28 7.65
N THR A 153 6.50 4.32 6.95
CA THR A 153 7.02 5.58 7.48
C THR A 153 6.06 6.71 7.17
N TYR A 154 6.21 7.82 7.87
CA TYR A 154 5.42 9.03 7.64
C TYR A 154 5.42 9.54 6.18
N ALA A 155 6.43 9.20 5.39
CA ALA A 155 6.52 9.53 3.96
C ALA A 155 5.63 8.65 3.07
N GLU A 156 5.46 7.36 3.40
CA GLU A 156 4.53 6.44 2.71
C GLU A 156 3.06 6.83 3.00
N TRP A 157 2.82 7.42 4.18
CA TRP A 157 1.58 8.13 4.50
C TRP A 157 1.32 9.37 3.62
N ARG A 158 2.35 10.13 3.26
CA ARG A 158 2.26 11.32 2.40
C ARG A 158 2.11 10.98 0.92
N ALA A 159 2.66 9.86 0.48
CA ALA A 159 2.43 9.29 -0.84
C ALA A 159 0.95 8.95 -1.09
N LEU A 160 0.30 8.34 -0.10
CA LEU A 160 -1.15 8.07 -0.12
C LEU A 160 -1.97 9.36 -0.20
N ASP A 161 -1.51 10.44 0.44
CA ASP A 161 -2.14 11.77 0.37
C ASP A 161 -1.95 12.46 -1.00
N ILE A 162 -0.85 12.16 -1.70
CA ILE A 162 -0.61 12.60 -3.09
C ILE A 162 -1.47 11.79 -4.08
N LEU A 163 -1.73 10.51 -3.81
CA LEU A 163 -2.71 9.70 -4.57
C LEU A 163 -4.17 10.19 -4.37
N ARG A 164 -4.43 11.06 -3.39
CA ARG A 164 -5.72 11.78 -3.27
C ARG A 164 -5.87 12.93 -4.28
N GLN A 165 -4.80 13.35 -4.95
CA GLN A 165 -4.84 14.31 -6.07
C GLN A 165 -5.46 13.69 -7.34
N PRO A 166 -5.96 14.49 -8.30
CA PRO A 166 -6.82 14.01 -9.38
C PRO A 166 -5.99 13.33 -10.46
N VAL A 167 -5.66 12.05 -10.25
CA VAL A 167 -5.23 11.14 -11.31
C VAL A 167 -6.47 10.44 -11.84
N ALA A 168 -6.70 10.51 -13.16
CA ALA A 168 -7.97 10.09 -13.76
C ALA A 168 -8.25 8.58 -13.60
N GLU A 169 -7.22 7.73 -13.66
CA GLU A 169 -7.37 6.26 -13.57
C GLU A 169 -6.12 5.63 -12.95
N LEU A 170 -6.29 4.79 -11.91
CA LEU A 170 -5.25 3.86 -11.44
C LEU A 170 -5.31 2.57 -12.25
N THR A 171 -4.17 1.91 -12.47
CA THR A 171 -4.16 0.56 -13.06
C THR A 171 -4.74 -0.46 -12.08
N CYS A 172 -5.29 -1.56 -12.58
CA CYS A 172 -5.90 -2.62 -11.77
C CYS A 172 -4.97 -3.16 -10.68
N THR A 173 -3.67 -3.27 -10.97
CA THR A 173 -2.70 -3.73 -9.97
C THR A 173 -2.48 -2.67 -8.90
N ALA A 174 -2.30 -1.39 -9.27
CA ALA A 174 -2.09 -0.33 -8.29
C ALA A 174 -3.31 -0.10 -7.39
N ALA A 175 -4.51 -0.16 -7.97
CA ALA A 175 -5.76 -0.14 -7.22
C ALA A 175 -5.84 -1.32 -6.24
N ALA A 176 -5.43 -2.51 -6.68
CA ALA A 176 -5.45 -3.68 -5.82
C ALA A 176 -4.50 -3.53 -4.62
N LEU A 177 -3.29 -3.02 -4.87
CA LEU A 177 -2.31 -2.77 -3.82
C LEU A 177 -2.82 -1.74 -2.81
N LEU A 178 -3.46 -0.67 -3.28
CA LEU A 178 -4.01 0.39 -2.43
C LEU A 178 -5.15 -0.10 -1.54
N VAL A 179 -6.03 -0.95 -2.08
CA VAL A 179 -7.12 -1.57 -1.32
C VAL A 179 -6.56 -2.53 -0.27
N GLU A 180 -5.64 -3.43 -0.65
CA GLU A 180 -5.00 -4.37 0.28
C GLU A 180 -4.30 -3.65 1.45
N GLU A 181 -3.54 -2.59 1.16
CA GLU A 181 -2.82 -1.79 2.16
C GLU A 181 -3.76 -1.03 3.11
N THR A 182 -4.78 -0.36 2.55
CA THR A 182 -5.78 0.34 3.36
C THR A 182 -6.50 -0.62 4.30
N CYS A 183 -6.93 -1.76 3.77
CA CYS A 183 -7.61 -2.78 4.54
C CYS A 183 -6.75 -3.31 5.70
N GLU A 184 -5.47 -3.58 5.43
CA GLU A 184 -4.55 -4.08 6.45
C GLU A 184 -4.31 -3.07 7.58
N ARG A 185 -4.12 -1.78 7.23
CA ARG A 185 -3.95 -0.69 8.21
C ARG A 185 -5.09 -0.66 9.23
N PHE A 186 -6.33 -0.63 8.74
CA PHE A 186 -7.51 -0.57 9.61
C PHE A 186 -7.71 -1.86 10.40
N ALA A 187 -7.44 -3.02 9.78
CA ALA A 187 -7.56 -4.30 10.46
C ALA A 187 -6.59 -4.45 11.63
N ARG A 188 -5.42 -3.81 11.57
CA ARG A 188 -4.42 -3.80 12.66
C ARG A 188 -4.65 -2.74 13.71
N ALA A 189 -5.16 -1.58 13.30
CA ALA A 189 -5.56 -0.54 14.24
C ALA A 189 -6.80 -0.95 15.05
N HIS A 190 -7.56 -1.96 14.60
CA HIS A 190 -8.73 -2.48 15.31
C HIS A 190 -8.38 -2.94 16.75
N PRO A 191 -9.17 -2.55 17.77
CA PRO A 191 -10.46 -1.83 17.69
C PRO A 191 -10.36 -0.30 17.71
N GLU A 192 -9.15 0.26 17.77
CA GLU A 192 -8.90 1.70 17.97
C GLU A 192 -8.98 2.53 16.68
N TYR A 193 -9.38 1.91 15.57
CA TYR A 193 -9.40 2.59 14.29
C TYR A 193 -10.53 3.63 14.21
N ASP A 194 -10.28 4.74 13.51
CA ASP A 194 -11.29 5.77 13.28
C ASP A 194 -12.29 5.33 12.19
N ALA A 195 -13.54 5.08 12.58
CA ALA A 195 -14.58 4.61 11.68
C ALA A 195 -14.99 5.66 10.63
N ASP A 196 -14.94 6.95 10.97
CA ASP A 196 -15.24 8.03 10.02
C ASP A 196 -14.11 8.13 8.98
N GLU A 197 -12.86 7.93 9.40
CA GLU A 197 -11.71 7.86 8.51
C GLU A 197 -11.81 6.65 7.56
N LEU A 198 -12.20 5.49 8.07
CA LEU A 198 -12.40 4.28 7.26
C LEU A 198 -13.50 4.49 6.22
N LEU A 199 -14.66 5.03 6.64
CA LEU A 199 -15.78 5.32 5.74
C LEU A 199 -15.40 6.34 4.66
N SER A 200 -14.70 7.41 5.04
CA SER A 200 -14.20 8.43 4.10
C SER A 200 -13.24 7.81 3.07
N THR A 201 -12.32 6.97 3.54
CA THR A 201 -11.36 6.28 2.66
C THR A 201 -12.05 5.27 1.75
N ALA A 202 -12.97 4.47 2.28
CA ALA A 202 -13.73 3.48 1.53
C ALA A 202 -14.58 4.13 0.41
N ALA A 203 -15.27 5.24 0.72
CA ALA A 203 -16.01 6.01 -0.28
C ALA A 203 -15.09 6.57 -1.38
N ALA A 204 -13.90 7.06 -1.02
CA ALA A 204 -12.92 7.55 -1.98
C ALA A 204 -12.40 6.44 -2.90
N LEU A 205 -12.15 5.24 -2.37
CA LEU A 205 -11.72 4.07 -3.15
C LEU A 205 -12.83 3.59 -4.10
N ALA A 206 -14.05 3.43 -3.57
CA ALA A 206 -15.22 2.97 -4.32
C ALA A 206 -15.51 3.85 -5.55
N ARG A 207 -15.47 5.17 -5.41
CA ARG A 207 -15.72 6.12 -6.50
C ARG A 207 -14.66 6.12 -7.60
N ARG A 208 -13.47 5.64 -7.28
CA ARG A 208 -12.30 5.75 -8.16
C ARG A 208 -12.00 4.47 -8.90
N GLN A 209 -12.54 3.31 -8.48
CA GLN A 209 -12.07 2.01 -8.97
C GLN A 209 -13.19 0.95 -9.01
N PRO A 210 -13.54 0.40 -10.19
CA PRO A 210 -14.56 -0.65 -10.32
C PRO A 210 -14.13 -2.02 -9.74
N LEU A 211 -12.87 -2.18 -9.35
CA LEU A 211 -12.29 -3.44 -8.86
C LEU A 211 -12.23 -3.55 -7.32
N VAL A 212 -12.64 -2.51 -6.58
CA VAL A 212 -12.54 -2.47 -5.10
C VAL A 212 -13.20 -3.70 -4.47
N GLY A 213 -14.37 -4.10 -4.97
CA GLY A 213 -15.08 -5.27 -4.43
C GLY A 213 -14.29 -6.57 -4.59
N ASP A 214 -13.75 -6.83 -5.77
CA ASP A 214 -13.00 -8.08 -6.04
C ASP A 214 -11.71 -8.16 -5.23
N VAL A 215 -10.96 -7.05 -5.12
CA VAL A 215 -9.71 -7.03 -4.36
C VAL A 215 -9.97 -7.13 -2.86
N THR A 216 -11.00 -6.45 -2.36
CA THR A 216 -11.38 -6.56 -0.94
C THR A 216 -11.68 -8.02 -0.59
N LEU A 217 -12.37 -8.74 -1.48
CA LEU A 217 -12.64 -10.16 -1.30
C LEU A 217 -11.40 -11.04 -1.43
N ASP A 218 -10.49 -10.76 -2.36
CA ASP A 218 -9.19 -11.47 -2.46
C ASP A 218 -8.39 -11.34 -1.15
N TRP A 219 -8.38 -10.14 -0.56
CA TRP A 219 -7.72 -9.86 0.72
C TRP A 219 -8.38 -10.59 1.89
N LEU A 220 -9.72 -10.56 1.97
CA LEU A 220 -10.49 -11.27 2.98
C LEU A 220 -10.28 -12.79 2.91
N GLU A 221 -10.29 -13.36 1.71
CA GLU A 221 -10.15 -14.82 1.50
C GLU A 221 -8.74 -15.31 1.83
N ALA A 222 -7.71 -14.47 1.62
CA ALA A 222 -6.33 -14.83 1.88
C ALA A 222 -6.04 -15.05 3.37
N ALA A 223 -6.68 -14.29 4.26
CA ALA A 223 -6.58 -14.49 5.71
C ALA A 223 -7.84 -13.94 6.40
N PRO A 224 -8.89 -14.77 6.56
CA PRO A 224 -10.12 -14.38 7.24
C PRO A 224 -9.87 -14.09 8.73
N ALA A 225 -10.40 -12.98 9.23
CA ALA A 225 -10.41 -12.63 10.65
C ALA A 225 -11.58 -11.65 10.94
N PRO A 226 -12.12 -11.59 12.18
CA PRO A 226 -13.21 -10.67 12.51
C PRO A 226 -12.90 -9.19 12.22
N SER A 227 -11.72 -8.70 12.61
CA SER A 227 -11.30 -7.32 12.33
C SER A 227 -11.17 -7.04 10.82
N ARG A 228 -10.73 -8.04 10.06
CA ARG A 228 -10.63 -7.92 8.60
C ARG A 228 -12.00 -7.93 7.96
N LEU A 229 -12.91 -8.78 8.43
CA LEU A 229 -14.30 -8.83 7.97
C LEU A 229 -14.98 -7.47 8.17
N GLU A 230 -14.79 -6.84 9.32
CA GLU A 230 -15.34 -5.51 9.61
C GLU A 230 -14.89 -4.48 8.58
N VAL A 231 -13.58 -4.34 8.38
CA VAL A 231 -12.98 -3.41 7.42
C VAL A 231 -13.43 -3.71 5.99
N GLY A 232 -13.40 -4.99 5.60
CA GLY A 232 -13.83 -5.42 4.28
C GLY A 232 -15.30 -5.12 4.01
N CYS A 233 -16.18 -5.28 5.01
CA CYS A 233 -17.60 -4.94 4.88
C CYS A 233 -17.81 -3.42 4.71
N VAL A 234 -16.98 -2.57 5.34
CA VAL A 234 -17.04 -1.11 5.13
C VAL A 234 -16.63 -0.71 3.72
N LEU A 235 -15.65 -1.39 3.12
CA LEU A 235 -15.29 -1.16 1.71
C LEU A 235 -16.36 -1.68 0.76
N LEU A 236 -16.88 -2.90 1.00
CA LEU A 236 -17.91 -3.50 0.16
C LEU A 236 -19.22 -2.70 0.20
N GLN A 237 -19.69 -2.25 1.37
CA GLN A 237 -20.88 -1.39 1.43
C GLN A 237 -20.67 -0.08 0.66
N SER A 238 -19.47 0.49 0.67
CA SER A 238 -19.17 1.74 -0.05
C SER A 238 -19.13 1.50 -1.56
N ALA A 239 -18.55 0.38 -1.99
CA ALA A 239 -18.52 -0.05 -3.38
C ALA A 239 -19.92 -0.37 -3.93
N TRP A 240 -20.77 -0.99 -3.12
CA TRP A 240 -22.14 -1.37 -3.51
C TRP A 240 -23.15 -0.22 -3.38
N ALA A 241 -22.86 0.80 -2.56
CA ALA A 241 -23.75 1.94 -2.37
C ALA A 241 -23.83 2.90 -3.57
N GLU A 242 -22.79 2.96 -4.42
CA GLU A 242 -22.71 3.89 -5.57
C GLU A 242 -23.62 3.51 -6.76
N GLY A 243 -24.62 2.65 -6.54
CA GLY A 243 -25.66 2.32 -7.54
C GLY A 243 -25.17 1.47 -8.73
N VAL A 244 -23.96 0.91 -8.62
CA VAL A 244 -23.41 -0.04 -9.58
C VAL A 244 -23.95 -1.44 -9.25
N ASP A 245 -24.25 -2.21 -10.28
CA ASP A 245 -24.64 -3.62 -10.18
C ASP A 245 -23.73 -4.36 -9.19
N VAL A 246 -24.32 -4.95 -8.14
CA VAL A 246 -23.60 -5.77 -7.16
C VAL A 246 -23.39 -7.13 -7.81
N PRO A 247 -22.16 -7.62 -8.08
CA PRO A 247 -22.03 -8.90 -8.75
C PRO A 247 -22.42 -10.06 -7.82
N GLU A 248 -23.30 -10.97 -8.26
CA GLU A 248 -23.73 -12.15 -7.47
C GLU A 248 -22.52 -12.96 -6.97
N ARG A 249 -21.46 -13.06 -7.78
CA ARG A 249 -20.19 -13.72 -7.42
C ARG A 249 -19.53 -13.10 -6.19
N GLN A 250 -19.59 -11.78 -6.03
CA GLN A 250 -19.00 -11.08 -4.87
C GLN A 250 -19.78 -11.36 -3.59
N VAL A 251 -21.11 -11.40 -3.69
CA VAL A 251 -21.99 -11.79 -2.58
C VAL A 251 -21.68 -13.22 -2.13
N ALA A 252 -21.60 -14.16 -3.07
CA ALA A 252 -21.28 -15.56 -2.77
C ALA A 252 -19.91 -15.72 -2.08
N ARG A 253 -18.90 -14.95 -2.53
CA ARG A 253 -17.56 -14.93 -1.93
C ARG A 253 -17.57 -14.35 -0.51
N LEU A 254 -18.26 -13.22 -0.28
CA LEU A 254 -18.40 -12.65 1.05
C LEU A 254 -19.04 -13.65 2.02
N LEU A 255 -20.15 -14.28 1.62
CA LEU A 255 -20.83 -15.28 2.43
C LEU A 255 -19.95 -16.51 2.70
N ALA A 256 -19.13 -16.93 1.74
CA ALA A 256 -18.15 -18.00 1.96
C ALA A 256 -17.09 -17.62 3.01
N VAL A 257 -16.62 -16.38 3.04
CA VAL A 257 -15.72 -15.88 4.10
C VAL A 257 -16.45 -15.86 5.46
N CYS A 258 -17.68 -15.34 5.51
CA CYS A 258 -18.46 -15.23 6.74
C CYS A 258 -18.69 -16.59 7.39
N ARG A 259 -19.04 -17.62 6.61
CA ARG A 259 -19.21 -18.99 7.12
C ARG A 259 -17.96 -19.58 7.77
N ARG A 260 -16.76 -19.12 7.38
CA ARG A 260 -15.48 -19.57 7.99
C ARG A 260 -15.21 -18.91 9.34
N LEU A 261 -15.89 -17.79 9.62
CA LEU A 261 -15.76 -16.99 10.84
C LEU A 261 -16.99 -17.13 11.76
N ASP A 262 -17.90 -18.05 11.45
CA ASP A 262 -19.14 -18.22 12.21
C ASP A 262 -18.83 -18.64 13.67
N GLY A 263 -19.54 -18.04 14.62
CA GLY A 263 -19.30 -18.19 16.05
C GLY A 263 -18.23 -17.26 16.67
N GLU A 264 -17.45 -16.54 15.86
CA GLU A 264 -16.38 -15.62 16.32
C GLU A 264 -16.76 -14.14 16.22
N LEU A 265 -17.94 -13.83 15.66
CA LEU A 265 -18.35 -12.45 15.38
C LEU A 265 -19.08 -11.81 16.57
N ASP A 266 -18.46 -10.78 17.13
CA ASP A 266 -19.05 -9.83 18.06
C ASP A 266 -19.84 -8.72 17.34
N ALA A 267 -20.36 -7.76 18.10
CA ALA A 267 -21.34 -6.80 17.58
C ALA A 267 -20.80 -5.85 16.49
N GLY A 268 -19.51 -5.51 16.52
CA GLY A 268 -18.87 -4.59 15.56
C GLY A 268 -18.81 -5.17 14.14
N PRO A 269 -18.08 -6.28 13.91
CA PRO A 269 -18.02 -6.95 12.62
C PRO A 269 -19.41 -7.38 12.14
N ARG A 270 -20.29 -7.83 13.05
CA ARG A 270 -21.66 -8.22 12.72
C ARG A 270 -22.51 -7.04 12.24
N TYR A 271 -22.31 -5.84 12.78
CA TYR A 271 -23.00 -4.63 12.33
C TYR A 271 -22.58 -4.27 10.90
N HIS A 272 -21.27 -4.22 10.63
CA HIS A 272 -20.77 -3.87 9.30
C HIS A 272 -21.13 -4.93 8.24
N LEU A 273 -21.11 -6.21 8.61
CA LEU A 273 -21.63 -7.29 7.76
C LEU A 273 -23.11 -7.09 7.44
N ALA A 274 -23.96 -6.75 8.43
CA ALA A 274 -25.37 -6.50 8.19
C ALA A 274 -25.60 -5.33 7.22
N VAL A 275 -24.79 -4.27 7.29
CA VAL A 275 -24.91 -3.14 6.36
C VAL A 275 -24.47 -3.54 4.95
N ALA A 276 -23.38 -4.30 4.79
CA ALA A 276 -22.99 -4.81 3.46
C ALA A 276 -24.07 -5.75 2.88
N LEU A 277 -24.62 -6.65 3.69
CA LEU A 277 -25.68 -7.57 3.28
C LEU A 277 -27.00 -6.87 2.94
N GLU A 278 -27.31 -5.73 3.56
CA GLU A 278 -28.45 -4.90 3.16
C GLU A 278 -28.34 -4.50 1.68
N PHE A 279 -27.18 -3.99 1.25
CA PHE A 279 -26.96 -3.64 -0.15
C PHE A 279 -26.99 -4.89 -1.05
N ALA A 280 -26.38 -6.00 -0.63
CA ALA A 280 -26.44 -7.25 -1.39
C ALA A 280 -27.88 -7.77 -1.55
N ALA A 281 -28.72 -7.69 -0.51
CA ALA A 281 -30.10 -8.19 -0.52
C ALA A 281 -31.05 -7.33 -1.36
N VAL A 282 -30.77 -6.04 -1.55
CA VAL A 282 -31.51 -5.19 -2.50
C VAL A 282 -31.33 -5.68 -3.94
N HIS A 283 -30.12 -6.13 -4.30
CA HIS A 283 -29.80 -6.58 -5.65
C HIS A 283 -30.03 -8.08 -5.87
N HIS A 284 -29.75 -8.91 -4.86
CA HIS A 284 -29.79 -10.38 -4.91
C HIS A 284 -30.55 -10.95 -3.70
N PRO A 285 -31.88 -10.72 -3.59
CA PRO A 285 -32.66 -11.12 -2.43
C PRO A 285 -32.60 -12.64 -2.18
N ASP A 286 -32.64 -13.45 -3.24
CA ASP A 286 -32.56 -14.92 -3.16
C ASP A 286 -31.23 -15.46 -2.60
N ARG A 287 -30.20 -14.60 -2.52
CA ARG A 287 -28.86 -14.98 -2.04
C ARG A 287 -28.51 -14.39 -0.70
N ALA A 288 -28.94 -13.16 -0.41
CA ALA A 288 -28.45 -12.40 0.74
C ALA A 288 -29.53 -12.09 1.79
N LEU A 289 -30.83 -12.22 1.48
CA LEU A 289 -31.88 -11.83 2.41
C LEU A 289 -31.91 -12.69 3.68
N GLU A 290 -31.79 -14.01 3.54
CA GLU A 290 -31.78 -14.93 4.69
C GLU A 290 -30.60 -14.61 5.62
N GLU A 291 -29.42 -14.40 5.05
CA GLU A 291 -28.20 -14.07 5.78
C GLU A 291 -28.30 -12.68 6.44
N PHE A 292 -28.86 -11.68 5.75
CA PHE A 292 -29.14 -10.37 6.35
C PHE A 292 -30.06 -10.48 7.58
N LEU A 293 -31.14 -11.26 7.48
CA LEU A 293 -32.07 -11.47 8.60
C LEU A 293 -31.39 -12.21 9.76
N ALA A 294 -30.59 -13.24 9.47
CA ALA A 294 -29.85 -13.99 10.49
C ALA A 294 -28.82 -13.11 11.22
N VAL A 295 -28.03 -12.33 10.47
CA VAL A 295 -27.00 -11.43 11.04
C VAL A 295 -27.66 -10.34 11.90
N THR A 296 -28.75 -9.71 11.42
CA THR A 296 -29.44 -8.67 12.19
C THR A 296 -30.17 -9.21 13.42
N ALA A 297 -30.56 -10.48 13.45
CA ALA A 297 -31.11 -11.13 14.64
C ALA A 297 -30.05 -11.32 15.74
N GLY A 298 -28.78 -11.47 15.35
CA GLY A 298 -27.66 -11.59 16.28
C GLY A 298 -27.11 -10.26 16.81
N LEU A 299 -27.66 -9.11 16.42
CA LEU A 299 -27.28 -7.78 16.90
C LEU A 299 -28.10 -7.35 18.12
N PRO A 300 -27.62 -6.38 18.93
CA PRO A 300 -28.45 -5.74 19.95
C PRO A 300 -29.78 -5.26 19.34
N GLN A 301 -30.90 -5.58 19.99
CA GLN A 301 -32.25 -5.41 19.44
C GLN A 301 -32.49 -4.04 18.78
N PRO A 302 -32.12 -2.88 19.39
CA PRO A 302 -32.35 -1.57 18.76
C PRO A 302 -31.62 -1.40 17.42
N ILE A 303 -30.41 -1.95 17.30
CA ILE A 303 -29.59 -1.88 16.08
C ILE A 303 -30.16 -2.80 15.01
N GLY A 304 -30.50 -4.04 15.39
CA GLY A 304 -31.12 -5.01 14.48
C GLY A 304 -32.46 -4.52 13.91
N ASP A 305 -33.32 -3.95 14.76
CA ASP A 305 -34.62 -3.41 14.35
C ASP A 305 -34.45 -2.20 13.42
N MET A 306 -33.49 -1.31 13.72
CA MET A 306 -33.17 -0.16 12.85
C MET A 306 -32.75 -0.62 11.45
N LEU A 307 -31.85 -1.60 11.33
CA LEU A 307 -31.36 -2.09 10.04
C LEU A 307 -32.47 -2.78 9.24
N ARG A 308 -33.29 -3.63 9.88
CA ARG A 308 -34.45 -4.25 9.22
C ARG A 308 -35.47 -3.22 8.74
N ALA A 309 -35.76 -2.21 9.56
CA ALA A 309 -36.67 -1.13 9.18
C ALA A 309 -36.10 -0.24 8.05
N ARG A 310 -34.77 -0.05 8.02
CA ARG A 310 -34.09 0.66 6.93
C ARG A 310 -34.18 -0.13 5.62
N PHE A 311 -33.91 -1.43 5.65
CA PHE A 311 -34.04 -2.32 4.49
C PHE A 311 -35.46 -2.33 3.93
N ALA A 312 -36.48 -2.46 4.78
CA ALA A 312 -37.89 -2.50 4.34
C ALA A 312 -38.39 -1.21 3.64
N ARG A 313 -37.62 -0.12 3.69
CA ARG A 313 -37.92 1.16 3.00
C ARG A 313 -37.22 1.29 1.64
N ARG A 314 -36.27 0.41 1.32
CA ARG A 314 -35.59 0.34 0.03
C ARG A 314 -36.36 -0.57 -0.91
#